data_AF-A0A450ZLI5-F1
#
_entry.id   AF-A0A450ZLI5-F1
#
_cell.length_a   1.000
_cell.length_b   1.000
_cell.length_c   1.000
_cell.angle_alpha   90.00
_cell.angle_beta   90.00
_cell.angle_gamma   90.00
#
_symmetry.space_group_name_H-M   'P 1'
#
loop_
_entity.id
_entity.type
_entity.pdbx_description
1 polymer ?
#
loop_
_entity_poly.entity_id
_entity_poly.type
_entity_poly.pdbx_seq_one_letter_code
_entity_poly.pdbx_strand_id
1 'polypeptide(L)'
;NVGVGDKQPKADLSILGNLSRPLTGHVGVPKGSPYVTGVRTRFTKELTAGDSLRIGDEVFVVTKITSDIALTLDAAHTVGAFNVTVYTDSDLLSVETGAEVDALLVNRSGNVGIGTENPETKLDVRGGIRVGGQTLCDAKREGTIRYGDASDEIEFCDGSAWTRVEGPKGDQGLKGDKGDKGDPGRKGDKGEKGEKGEIGPRGVKGDKGDKGDKGDAGDAFWSKSGSDISYGSGNVGIGVTNPLGKLDIKGPLITNQLSPGNPEGGEIILANGEPTTTPTWHIDNLSDRLRIFRQPNVNTAGSEFVSVTNIGNVGIGTTAPKAKLEAKGSFIRKVFVATGLGPNDGTDPVAGGAQIKSRVLNFTKLHADTAIRILYCDNLRVYGASATAAARWEIRIDGAHPPGGAIYQDKHSHQGQNDHGPATILGYATRVPAGNRQIQIWVNTIGGYAHETYTGWNNSRWTIEAQEVWLQ
;
A
#
# COMPACT_ATOMS: atom_id res chain seq x y z
N ASN A 1 -43.19 16.12 -35.34
CA ASN A 1 -42.67 17.19 -36.23
C ASN A 1 -42.15 18.39 -35.43
N VAL A 2 -40.86 18.42 -35.09
CA VAL A 2 -40.20 19.61 -34.53
C VAL A 2 -39.49 20.33 -35.67
N GLY A 3 -39.91 21.57 -35.94
CA GLY A 3 -39.27 22.45 -36.92
C GLY A 3 -38.50 23.52 -36.17
N VAL A 4 -37.19 23.59 -36.36
CA VAL A 4 -36.42 24.71 -35.84
C VAL A 4 -36.27 25.70 -37.00
N GLY A 5 -36.91 26.87 -36.88
CA GLY A 5 -36.94 27.91 -37.92
C GLY A 5 -38.08 27.78 -38.96
N ASP A 6 -38.75 26.63 -39.01
CA ASP A 6 -39.96 26.39 -39.82
C ASP A 6 -41.22 26.50 -38.95
N LYS A 7 -42.19 27.31 -39.39
CA LYS A 7 -43.45 27.53 -38.66
C LYS A 7 -44.49 26.43 -38.92
N GLN A 8 -44.28 25.49 -39.86
CA GLN A 8 -45.21 24.39 -40.13
C GLN A 8 -44.50 23.07 -40.53
N PRO A 9 -43.81 22.39 -39.60
CA PRO A 9 -43.04 21.19 -39.91
C PRO A 9 -43.95 19.98 -40.23
N LYS A 10 -43.67 19.29 -41.35
CA LYS A 10 -44.47 18.16 -41.89
C LYS A 10 -43.80 16.77 -41.77
N ALA A 11 -42.61 16.67 -41.19
CA ALA A 11 -41.92 15.40 -40.86
C ALA A 11 -41.16 15.48 -39.52
N ASP A 12 -40.70 14.35 -38.99
CA ASP A 12 -40.10 14.23 -37.65
C ASP A 12 -38.64 14.72 -37.51
N LEU A 13 -37.98 15.14 -38.59
CA LEU A 13 -36.67 15.82 -38.56
C LEU A 13 -36.64 17.02 -39.54
N SER A 14 -36.25 18.20 -39.05
CA SER A 14 -36.06 19.45 -39.81
C SER A 14 -34.78 20.13 -39.30
N ILE A 15 -33.80 20.37 -40.19
CA ILE A 15 -32.45 20.86 -39.85
C ILE A 15 -32.39 22.39 -39.99
N LEU A 16 -31.80 23.08 -39.00
CA LEU A 16 -31.52 24.51 -39.04
C LEU A 16 -30.07 24.75 -39.48
N GLY A 17 -29.89 24.95 -40.78
CA GLY A 17 -28.64 25.30 -41.44
C GLY A 17 -28.84 25.33 -42.96
N ASN A 18 -28.23 26.28 -43.66
CA ASN A 18 -28.27 26.27 -45.13
C ASN A 18 -27.36 25.15 -45.63
N LEU A 19 -27.92 23.97 -45.87
CA LEU A 19 -27.31 22.78 -46.50
C LEU A 19 -26.80 23.02 -47.93
N SER A 20 -26.76 24.28 -48.37
CA SER A 20 -26.27 24.75 -49.65
C SER A 20 -26.07 26.26 -49.55
N ARG A 21 -24.84 26.77 -49.63
CA ARG A 21 -24.59 28.23 -49.72
C ARG A 21 -24.45 28.61 -51.20
N PRO A 22 -25.26 29.54 -51.73
CA PRO A 22 -25.04 30.01 -53.09
C PRO A 22 -23.71 30.76 -53.18
N LEU A 23 -22.97 30.49 -54.23
CA LEU A 23 -21.84 31.32 -54.63
C LEU A 23 -22.32 32.68 -55.12
N THR A 24 -21.49 33.71 -54.96
CA THR A 24 -21.83 35.01 -55.52
C THR A 24 -21.78 34.98 -57.04
N GLY A 25 -22.68 35.69 -57.71
CA GLY A 25 -22.75 35.72 -59.18
C GLY A 25 -23.36 34.45 -59.79
N HIS A 26 -22.99 34.17 -61.03
CA HIS A 26 -23.50 33.05 -61.80
C HIS A 26 -22.38 32.33 -62.52
N VAL A 27 -22.56 31.04 -62.80
CA VAL A 27 -21.58 30.26 -63.56
C VAL A 27 -22.16 29.77 -64.88
N GLY A 28 -21.25 29.43 -65.79
CA GLY A 28 -21.51 28.69 -67.01
C GLY A 28 -20.54 27.52 -67.18
N VAL A 29 -21.08 26.36 -67.55
CA VAL A 29 -20.36 25.15 -67.93
C VAL A 29 -21.00 24.56 -69.19
N PRO A 30 -20.24 24.41 -70.30
CA PRO A 30 -20.77 23.80 -71.51
C PRO A 30 -21.13 22.32 -71.31
N LYS A 31 -22.07 21.81 -72.11
CA LYS A 31 -22.39 20.39 -72.16
C LYS A 31 -21.14 19.56 -72.48
N GLY A 32 -20.88 18.52 -71.68
CA GLY A 32 -19.74 17.63 -71.86
C GLY A 32 -18.39 18.23 -71.44
N SER A 33 -18.37 19.36 -70.73
CA SER A 33 -17.16 20.02 -70.24
C SER A 33 -17.05 19.96 -68.72
N PRO A 34 -15.85 19.72 -68.15
CA PRO A 34 -15.57 19.89 -66.72
C PRO A 34 -15.15 21.32 -66.36
N TYR A 35 -14.99 22.21 -67.35
CA TYR A 35 -14.52 23.58 -67.14
C TYR A 35 -15.68 24.53 -66.85
N VAL A 36 -15.61 25.20 -65.71
CA VAL A 36 -16.62 26.14 -65.24
C VAL A 36 -16.06 27.56 -65.29
N THR A 37 -16.86 28.48 -65.80
CA THR A 37 -16.56 29.90 -65.83
C THR A 37 -17.55 30.66 -64.95
N GLY A 38 -17.07 31.59 -64.15
CA GLY A 38 -17.87 32.43 -63.27
C GLY A 38 -18.02 33.86 -63.82
N VAL A 39 -19.18 34.46 -63.60
CA VAL A 39 -19.48 35.87 -63.88
C VAL A 39 -19.84 36.52 -62.55
N ARG A 40 -18.97 37.44 -62.10
CA ARG A 40 -19.03 38.08 -60.77
C ARG A 40 -18.86 37.12 -59.58
N THR A 41 -18.59 35.85 -59.82
CA THR A 41 -18.14 34.88 -58.81
C THR A 41 -16.64 35.04 -58.59
N ARG A 42 -16.16 34.92 -57.35
CA ARG A 42 -14.72 34.89 -57.02
C ARG A 42 -14.34 33.55 -56.41
N PHE A 43 -14.17 32.52 -57.25
CA PHE A 43 -13.91 31.14 -56.84
C PHE A 43 -12.75 31.02 -55.85
N THR A 44 -11.63 31.71 -56.05
CA THR A 44 -10.47 31.69 -55.12
C THR A 44 -10.77 32.21 -53.72
N LYS A 45 -11.87 32.95 -53.54
CA LYS A 45 -12.31 33.51 -52.25
C LYS A 45 -13.46 32.73 -51.63
N GLU A 46 -14.20 31.99 -52.44
CA GLU A 46 -15.43 31.32 -52.02
C GLU A 46 -15.30 29.81 -51.94
N LEU A 47 -14.24 29.24 -52.52
CA LEU A 47 -14.01 27.81 -52.68
C LEU A 47 -12.54 27.44 -52.47
N THR A 48 -12.33 26.17 -52.14
CA THR A 48 -11.04 25.47 -52.15
C THR A 48 -11.12 24.24 -53.07
N ALA A 49 -9.98 23.80 -53.61
CA ALA A 49 -9.94 22.51 -54.31
C ALA A 49 -10.33 21.38 -53.33
N GLY A 50 -11.25 20.51 -53.74
CA GLY A 50 -11.87 19.47 -52.91
C GLY A 50 -13.29 19.83 -52.44
N ASP A 51 -13.75 21.08 -52.59
CA ASP A 51 -15.12 21.45 -52.25
C ASP A 51 -16.13 20.85 -53.24
N SER A 52 -17.30 20.48 -52.74
CA SER A 52 -18.41 20.00 -53.56
C SER A 52 -19.27 21.17 -54.06
N LEU A 53 -19.58 21.16 -55.35
CA LEU A 53 -20.42 22.14 -56.02
C LEU A 53 -21.62 21.47 -56.65
N ARG A 54 -22.81 21.94 -56.31
CA ARG A 54 -24.03 21.60 -57.02
C ARG A 54 -24.30 22.61 -58.13
N ILE A 55 -24.27 22.15 -59.37
CA ILE A 55 -24.59 22.93 -60.57
C ILE A 55 -25.82 22.29 -61.22
N GLY A 56 -26.96 22.96 -61.14
CA GLY A 56 -28.25 22.36 -61.49
C GLY A 56 -28.57 21.17 -60.58
N ASP A 57 -28.72 19.98 -61.17
CA ASP A 57 -29.04 18.73 -60.46
C ASP A 57 -27.84 17.79 -60.29
N GLU A 58 -26.67 18.19 -60.81
CA GLU A 58 -25.44 17.40 -60.70
C GLU A 58 -24.53 18.00 -59.62
N VAL A 59 -23.84 17.12 -58.88
CA VAL A 59 -22.86 17.48 -57.85
C VAL A 59 -21.48 17.05 -58.34
N PHE A 60 -20.52 17.96 -58.20
CA PHE A 60 -19.15 17.78 -58.67
C PHE A 60 -18.16 18.21 -57.60
N VAL A 61 -16.94 17.69 -57.67
CA VAL A 61 -15.85 18.12 -56.80
C VAL A 61 -14.93 19.09 -57.57
N VAL A 62 -14.58 20.20 -56.96
CA VAL A 62 -13.63 21.16 -57.54
C VAL A 62 -12.22 20.56 -57.51
N THR A 63 -11.70 20.11 -58.65
CA THR A 63 -10.36 19.55 -58.72
C THR A 63 -9.28 20.63 -58.74
N LYS A 64 -9.58 21.78 -59.33
CA LYS A 64 -8.61 22.89 -59.44
C LYS A 64 -9.32 24.23 -59.63
N ILE A 65 -8.88 25.26 -58.92
CA ILE A 65 -9.28 26.64 -59.16
C ILE A 65 -8.13 27.33 -59.91
N THR A 66 -8.38 27.78 -61.13
CA THR A 66 -7.35 28.37 -62.01
C THR A 66 -7.32 29.89 -61.94
N SER A 67 -8.44 30.54 -61.58
CA SER A 67 -8.53 31.98 -61.31
C SER A 67 -9.81 32.29 -60.51
N ASP A 68 -10.02 33.56 -60.15
CA ASP A 68 -11.27 34.04 -59.52
C ASP A 68 -12.52 33.65 -60.31
N ILE A 69 -12.43 33.46 -61.62
CA ILE A 69 -13.58 33.21 -62.50
C ILE A 69 -13.49 31.88 -63.26
N ALA A 70 -12.52 31.02 -62.95
CA ALA A 70 -12.39 29.74 -63.63
C ALA A 70 -11.96 28.61 -62.67
N LEU A 71 -12.62 27.47 -62.80
CA LEU A 71 -12.29 26.23 -62.10
C LEU A 71 -12.52 25.00 -62.99
N THR A 72 -12.00 23.86 -62.55
CA THR A 72 -12.18 22.56 -63.16
C THR A 72 -12.83 21.61 -62.16
N LEU A 73 -13.80 20.84 -62.65
CA LEU A 73 -14.53 19.81 -61.90
C LEU A 73 -13.87 18.44 -62.09
N ASP A 74 -14.28 17.46 -61.29
CA ASP A 74 -13.86 16.06 -61.36
C ASP A 74 -14.49 15.28 -62.53
N ALA A 75 -15.67 15.72 -62.97
CA ALA A 75 -16.37 15.16 -64.13
C ALA A 75 -16.96 16.25 -65.04
N ALA A 76 -17.26 15.86 -66.28
CA ALA A 76 -17.92 16.73 -67.25
C ALA A 76 -19.42 16.85 -66.95
N HIS A 77 -19.98 18.07 -67.05
CA HIS A 77 -21.41 18.28 -66.84
C HIS A 77 -22.23 17.71 -68.02
N THR A 78 -23.19 16.84 -67.74
CA THR A 78 -23.83 16.00 -68.77
C THR A 78 -24.74 16.78 -69.73
N VAL A 79 -25.40 17.82 -69.23
CA VAL A 79 -26.32 18.67 -69.99
C VAL A 79 -25.80 20.10 -70.21
N GLY A 80 -24.79 20.51 -69.44
CA GLY A 80 -24.32 21.88 -69.37
C GLY A 80 -25.28 22.79 -68.61
N ALA A 81 -24.78 23.90 -68.11
CA ALA A 81 -25.56 24.90 -67.41
C ALA A 81 -25.05 26.30 -67.74
N PHE A 82 -25.95 27.26 -67.96
CA PHE A 82 -25.57 28.63 -68.30
C PHE A 82 -26.31 29.61 -67.41
N ASN A 83 -25.57 30.59 -66.87
CA ASN A 83 -26.08 31.63 -65.97
C ASN A 83 -26.83 31.05 -64.74
N VAL A 84 -26.28 30.00 -64.13
CA VAL A 84 -26.88 29.35 -62.97
C VAL A 84 -26.18 29.76 -61.68
N THR A 85 -26.95 29.87 -60.60
CA THR A 85 -26.39 29.97 -59.25
C THR A 85 -25.90 28.58 -58.83
N VAL A 86 -24.65 28.50 -58.41
CA VAL A 86 -24.03 27.28 -57.88
C VAL A 86 -24.10 27.30 -56.38
N TYR A 87 -24.28 26.13 -55.77
CA TYR A 87 -24.26 26.00 -54.33
C TYR A 87 -23.08 25.17 -53.87
N THR A 88 -22.43 25.59 -52.79
CA THR A 88 -21.46 24.75 -52.07
C THR A 88 -22.23 23.70 -51.28
N ASP A 89 -21.95 22.43 -51.52
CA ASP A 89 -22.47 21.32 -50.73
C ASP A 89 -21.40 21.00 -49.67
N SER A 90 -21.74 21.13 -48.39
CA SER A 90 -20.82 20.87 -47.28
C SER A 90 -21.35 19.66 -46.53
N ASP A 91 -20.50 18.63 -46.45
CA ASP A 91 -20.70 17.26 -45.98
C ASP A 91 -22.02 16.93 -45.22
N LEU A 92 -22.60 15.85 -45.72
CA LEU A 92 -23.86 15.17 -45.44
C LEU A 92 -24.07 14.80 -43.95
N LEU A 93 -25.10 15.40 -43.33
CA LEU A 93 -25.85 14.92 -42.17
C LEU A 93 -25.08 14.69 -40.84
N SER A 94 -25.13 15.65 -39.91
CA SER A 94 -24.90 15.39 -38.48
C SER A 94 -26.25 15.19 -37.76
N VAL A 95 -26.32 14.19 -36.88
CA VAL A 95 -27.48 13.97 -35.99
C VAL A 95 -27.01 14.01 -34.55
N GLU A 96 -27.27 15.13 -33.88
CA GLU A 96 -27.09 15.27 -32.43
C GLU A 96 -28.39 14.88 -31.73
N THR A 97 -28.31 13.92 -30.79
CA THR A 97 -29.36 13.74 -29.79
C THR A 97 -28.88 14.36 -28.48
N GLY A 98 -29.68 15.24 -27.89
CA GLY A 98 -29.30 16.19 -26.84
C GLY A 98 -28.89 15.65 -25.47
N ALA A 99 -28.24 14.50 -25.40
CA ALA A 99 -27.56 14.01 -24.22
C ALA A 99 -26.35 13.16 -24.67
N GLU A 100 -25.19 13.80 -24.66
CA GLU A 100 -23.85 13.30 -25.04
C GLU A 100 -23.52 13.32 -26.54
N VAL A 101 -22.28 13.75 -26.83
CA VAL A 101 -21.77 14.29 -28.11
C VAL A 101 -21.91 13.31 -29.30
N ASP A 102 -22.42 13.81 -30.42
CA ASP A 102 -22.41 13.29 -31.81
C ASP A 102 -22.62 11.78 -32.04
N ALA A 103 -23.85 11.39 -32.40
CA ALA A 103 -24.22 9.97 -32.54
C ALA A 103 -23.91 9.35 -33.90
N LEU A 104 -23.64 10.13 -34.95
CA LEU A 104 -23.30 9.61 -36.28
C LEU A 104 -22.46 10.60 -37.08
N LEU A 105 -21.27 10.18 -37.49
CA LEU A 105 -20.35 10.94 -38.35
C LEU A 105 -19.97 10.10 -39.57
N VAL A 106 -20.10 10.64 -40.78
CA VAL A 106 -19.57 10.02 -42.02
C VAL A 106 -18.44 10.90 -42.56
N ASN A 107 -17.23 10.35 -42.65
CA ASN A 107 -16.09 11.11 -43.16
C ASN A 107 -15.90 10.96 -44.68
N ARG A 108 -15.04 11.80 -45.27
CA ARG A 108 -14.77 11.84 -46.73
C ARG A 108 -14.16 10.56 -47.32
N SER A 109 -13.73 9.61 -46.48
CA SER A 109 -13.24 8.30 -46.89
C SER A 109 -14.34 7.23 -46.89
N GLY A 110 -15.56 7.59 -46.50
CA GLY A 110 -16.71 6.70 -46.40
C GLY A 110 -16.78 5.90 -45.09
N ASN A 111 -16.01 6.28 -44.05
CA ASN A 111 -16.08 5.64 -42.74
C ASN A 111 -17.25 6.21 -41.93
N VAL A 112 -17.93 5.36 -41.17
CA VAL A 112 -19.06 5.72 -40.32
C VAL A 112 -18.69 5.54 -38.84
N GLY A 113 -18.65 6.64 -38.09
CA GLY A 113 -18.45 6.67 -36.65
C GLY A 113 -19.77 6.83 -35.91
N ILE A 114 -20.05 5.96 -34.95
CA ILE A 114 -21.22 6.06 -34.06
C ILE A 114 -20.69 6.30 -32.64
N GLY A 115 -20.75 7.55 -32.17
CA GLY A 115 -20.19 7.98 -30.87
C GLY A 115 -18.66 8.09 -30.83
N THR A 116 -17.99 8.13 -31.99
CA THR A 116 -16.52 8.27 -32.13
C THR A 116 -16.17 9.42 -33.09
N GLU A 117 -15.32 10.35 -32.64
CA GLU A 117 -14.93 11.56 -33.39
C GLU A 117 -13.97 11.29 -34.57
N ASN A 118 -13.26 10.16 -34.57
CA ASN A 118 -12.25 9.81 -35.59
C ASN A 118 -12.32 8.32 -35.97
N PRO A 119 -13.27 7.88 -36.84
CA PRO A 119 -13.41 6.47 -37.18
C PRO A 119 -12.25 5.97 -38.06
N GLU A 120 -11.44 5.06 -37.52
CA GLU A 120 -10.25 4.49 -38.18
C GLU A 120 -10.57 3.33 -39.12
N THR A 121 -11.78 2.77 -39.04
CA THR A 121 -12.25 1.67 -39.91
C THR A 121 -13.65 1.96 -40.46
N LYS A 122 -14.16 1.12 -41.37
CA LYS A 122 -15.42 1.38 -42.10
C LYS A 122 -16.65 1.48 -41.19
N LEU A 123 -16.65 0.81 -40.03
CA LEU A 123 -17.67 0.93 -38.99
C LEU A 123 -16.97 0.90 -37.63
N ASP A 124 -17.01 2.03 -36.92
CA ASP A 124 -16.39 2.20 -35.60
C ASP A 124 -17.45 2.68 -34.59
N VAL A 125 -17.62 1.93 -33.51
CA VAL A 125 -18.69 2.14 -32.53
C VAL A 125 -18.11 2.12 -31.12
N ARG A 126 -18.25 3.23 -30.39
CA ARG A 126 -17.87 3.29 -28.98
C ARG A 126 -18.98 2.71 -28.10
N GLY A 127 -18.96 1.40 -27.90
CA GLY A 127 -19.93 0.66 -27.10
C GLY A 127 -20.35 -0.68 -27.72
N GLY A 128 -21.42 -1.28 -27.22
CA GLY A 128 -21.96 -2.53 -27.76
C GLY A 128 -22.85 -2.29 -28.99
N ILE A 129 -22.71 -3.12 -30.03
CA ILE A 129 -23.58 -3.11 -31.21
C ILE A 129 -24.82 -3.95 -30.91
N ARG A 130 -25.99 -3.32 -30.77
CA ARG A 130 -27.28 -4.03 -30.73
C ARG A 130 -27.82 -4.15 -32.14
N VAL A 131 -27.74 -5.34 -32.73
CA VAL A 131 -28.42 -5.65 -33.99
C VAL A 131 -29.80 -6.21 -33.65
N GLY A 132 -30.85 -5.59 -34.19
CA GLY A 132 -32.23 -5.65 -33.69
C GLY A 132 -32.93 -7.04 -33.63
N GLY A 133 -34.20 -7.04 -33.21
CA GLY A 133 -35.04 -8.21 -32.91
C GLY A 133 -35.53 -9.02 -34.13
N GLN A 134 -34.61 -9.42 -35.02
CA GLN A 134 -34.93 -10.31 -36.13
C GLN A 134 -35.34 -11.69 -35.62
N THR A 135 -36.56 -12.10 -35.95
CA THR A 135 -37.14 -13.38 -35.53
C THR A 135 -36.85 -14.52 -36.52
N LEU A 136 -36.53 -14.19 -37.79
CA LEU A 136 -36.32 -15.15 -38.88
C LEU A 136 -34.83 -15.25 -39.26
N CYS A 137 -34.29 -16.48 -39.29
CA CYS A 137 -33.02 -16.80 -39.92
C CYS A 137 -33.29 -17.53 -41.25
N ASP A 138 -32.66 -17.08 -42.33
CA ASP A 138 -32.71 -17.69 -43.66
C ASP A 138 -31.39 -17.41 -44.39
N ALA A 139 -31.21 -18.00 -45.59
CA ALA A 139 -29.95 -17.93 -46.34
C ALA A 139 -29.53 -16.49 -46.71
N LYS A 140 -30.44 -15.52 -46.66
CA LYS A 140 -30.11 -14.10 -46.92
C LYS A 140 -29.51 -13.40 -45.71
N ARG A 141 -29.68 -13.98 -44.53
CA ARG A 141 -29.28 -13.41 -43.24
C ARG A 141 -28.22 -14.25 -42.53
N GLU A 142 -27.65 -15.23 -43.21
CA GLU A 142 -26.49 -16.01 -42.75
C GLU A 142 -25.37 -15.05 -42.30
N GLY A 143 -24.81 -15.29 -41.12
CA GLY A 143 -23.79 -14.44 -40.48
C GLY A 143 -24.32 -13.31 -39.60
N THR A 144 -25.65 -13.10 -39.54
CA THR A 144 -26.23 -12.09 -38.63
C THR A 144 -26.08 -12.53 -37.18
N ILE A 145 -25.77 -11.58 -36.29
CA ILE A 145 -25.70 -11.77 -34.83
C ILE A 145 -26.95 -11.15 -34.20
N ARG A 146 -27.58 -11.85 -33.26
CA ARG A 146 -28.66 -11.30 -32.41
C ARG A 146 -28.45 -11.65 -30.94
N TYR A 147 -29.16 -10.95 -30.06
CA TYR A 147 -29.37 -11.40 -28.68
C TYR A 147 -30.75 -12.05 -28.59
N GLY A 148 -30.81 -13.31 -28.19
CA GLY A 148 -32.07 -14.05 -28.13
C GLY A 148 -32.79 -13.80 -26.80
N ASP A 149 -33.90 -13.06 -26.80
CA ASP A 149 -34.65 -12.76 -25.56
C ASP A 149 -35.19 -14.01 -24.83
N ALA A 150 -35.34 -15.13 -25.55
CA ALA A 150 -35.76 -16.41 -24.97
C ALA A 150 -34.59 -17.26 -24.44
N SER A 151 -33.37 -17.03 -24.95
CA SER A 151 -32.15 -17.75 -24.59
C SER A 151 -31.25 -16.97 -23.64
N ASP A 152 -31.42 -15.65 -23.56
CA ASP A 152 -30.57 -14.69 -22.83
C ASP A 152 -29.09 -14.76 -23.26
N GLU A 153 -28.85 -15.16 -24.51
CA GLU A 153 -27.52 -15.42 -25.08
C GLU A 153 -27.35 -14.81 -26.48
N ILE A 154 -26.09 -14.68 -26.92
CA ILE A 154 -25.74 -14.27 -28.28
C ILE A 154 -25.94 -15.45 -29.24
N GLU A 155 -26.67 -15.21 -30.33
CA GLU A 155 -26.97 -16.22 -31.36
C GLU A 155 -26.51 -15.76 -32.75
N PHE A 156 -26.12 -16.71 -33.59
CA PHE A 156 -25.65 -16.50 -34.96
C PHE A 156 -26.59 -17.20 -35.96
N CYS A 157 -27.02 -16.51 -37.01
CA CYS A 157 -27.82 -17.12 -38.07
C CYS A 157 -26.91 -17.93 -39.00
N ASP A 158 -27.16 -19.22 -39.15
CA ASP A 158 -26.39 -20.15 -40.02
C ASP A 158 -26.96 -20.27 -41.45
N GLY A 159 -27.88 -19.38 -41.81
CA GLY A 159 -28.61 -19.43 -43.09
C GLY A 159 -29.91 -20.25 -43.02
N SER A 160 -30.22 -20.89 -41.89
CA SER A 160 -31.47 -21.64 -41.70
C SER A 160 -32.07 -21.50 -40.30
N ALA A 161 -31.24 -21.40 -39.28
CA ALA A 161 -31.63 -21.30 -37.88
C ALA A 161 -30.67 -20.40 -37.09
N TRP A 162 -31.15 -19.92 -35.95
CA TRP A 162 -30.32 -19.24 -34.98
C TRP A 162 -29.61 -20.26 -34.11
N THR A 163 -28.28 -20.23 -34.13
CA THR A 163 -27.41 -21.17 -33.43
C THR A 163 -26.72 -20.50 -32.26
N ARG A 164 -26.58 -21.24 -31.16
CA ARG A 164 -25.81 -20.82 -29.99
C ARG A 164 -24.35 -21.23 -30.17
N VAL A 165 -23.45 -20.50 -29.53
CA VAL A 165 -22.04 -20.90 -29.43
C VAL A 165 -21.90 -21.89 -28.27
N GLU A 166 -22.42 -23.11 -28.41
CA GLU A 166 -22.06 -24.22 -27.53
C GLU A 166 -20.89 -25.00 -28.16
N GLY A 167 -19.76 -25.09 -27.45
CA GLY A 167 -18.68 -26.00 -27.82
C GLY A 167 -19.15 -27.47 -27.79
N PRO A 168 -18.53 -28.39 -28.53
CA PRO A 168 -19.03 -29.75 -28.68
C PRO A 168 -19.17 -30.46 -27.32
N LYS A 169 -20.34 -31.04 -27.08
CA LYS A 169 -20.66 -31.88 -25.92
C LYS A 169 -19.76 -33.13 -25.93
N GLY A 170 -19.07 -33.41 -24.83
CA GLY A 170 -18.23 -34.61 -24.69
C GLY A 170 -19.03 -35.90 -24.86
N ASP A 171 -18.43 -36.90 -25.50
CA ASP A 171 -19.09 -38.16 -25.86
C ASP A 171 -19.66 -38.91 -24.64
N GLN A 172 -20.86 -39.46 -24.82
CA GLN A 172 -21.57 -40.25 -23.81
C GLN A 172 -20.94 -41.64 -23.66
N GLY A 173 -20.62 -42.05 -22.42
CA GLY A 173 -19.99 -43.35 -22.13
C GLY A 173 -20.80 -44.56 -22.62
N LEU A 174 -20.09 -45.61 -23.05
CA LEU A 174 -20.66 -46.83 -23.64
C LEU A 174 -21.66 -47.52 -22.70
N LYS A 175 -22.81 -47.90 -23.27
CA LYS A 175 -23.92 -48.59 -22.61
C LYS A 175 -23.59 -50.08 -22.45
N GLY A 176 -23.71 -50.61 -21.23
CA GLY A 176 -23.45 -52.03 -20.93
C GLY A 176 -24.37 -53.01 -21.66
N ASP A 177 -23.86 -54.21 -21.90
CA ASP A 177 -24.50 -55.25 -22.71
C ASP A 177 -25.87 -55.70 -22.18
N LYS A 178 -26.75 -56.02 -23.14
CA LYS A 178 -28.14 -56.41 -22.93
C LYS A 178 -28.22 -57.90 -22.58
N GLY A 179 -28.85 -58.23 -21.44
CA GLY A 179 -29.18 -59.62 -21.08
C GLY A 179 -30.18 -60.28 -22.03
N ASP A 180 -30.03 -61.60 -22.18
CA ASP A 180 -30.76 -62.45 -23.14
C ASP A 180 -32.29 -62.49 -22.93
N LYS A 181 -33.03 -62.78 -24.01
CA LYS A 181 -34.49 -62.77 -24.11
C LYS A 181 -35.08 -64.17 -24.31
N GLY A 182 -36.19 -64.47 -23.63
CA GLY A 182 -37.20 -65.48 -23.98
C GLY A 182 -37.88 -66.03 -22.72
N ASP A 183 -39.20 -66.23 -22.62
CA ASP A 183 -40.09 -66.83 -23.63
C ASP A 183 -41.41 -66.06 -23.89
N PRO A 184 -42.01 -66.18 -25.10
CA PRO A 184 -43.30 -65.55 -25.44
C PRO A 184 -44.52 -66.30 -24.87
N GLY A 185 -45.49 -65.54 -24.35
CA GLY A 185 -46.84 -66.03 -24.01
C GLY A 185 -47.74 -66.20 -25.25
N ARG A 186 -48.66 -67.17 -25.19
CA ARG A 186 -49.57 -67.55 -26.28
C ARG A 186 -50.68 -66.51 -26.53
N LYS A 187 -51.03 -66.37 -27.81
CA LYS A 187 -52.02 -65.47 -28.42
C LYS A 187 -53.46 -65.88 -28.08
N GLY A 188 -54.31 -64.90 -27.76
CA GLY A 188 -55.78 -65.01 -27.75
C GLY A 188 -56.38 -64.05 -28.78
N ASP A 189 -57.39 -64.51 -29.51
CA ASP A 189 -58.01 -63.80 -30.64
C ASP A 189 -59.19 -62.88 -30.23
N LYS A 190 -59.27 -61.77 -30.98
CA LYS A 190 -60.38 -60.87 -31.37
C LYS A 190 -61.72 -60.88 -30.60
N GLY A 191 -62.12 -59.68 -30.17
CA GLY A 191 -63.50 -59.28 -29.87
C GLY A 191 -63.81 -57.88 -30.42
N GLU A 192 -65.06 -57.66 -30.82
CA GLU A 192 -65.55 -56.54 -31.64
C GLU A 192 -65.98 -55.29 -30.85
N LYS A 193 -65.90 -54.15 -31.56
CA LYS A 193 -66.58 -52.84 -31.44
C LYS A 193 -67.40 -52.52 -30.17
N GLY A 194 -66.98 -51.45 -29.49
CA GLY A 194 -67.77 -50.67 -28.52
C GLY A 194 -67.65 -49.17 -28.79
N GLU A 195 -68.72 -48.43 -28.50
CA GLU A 195 -69.03 -47.08 -28.99
C GLU A 195 -68.26 -45.92 -28.31
N LYS A 196 -68.38 -44.77 -28.97
CA LYS A 196 -67.81 -43.44 -28.72
C LYS A 196 -67.99 -42.95 -27.27
N GLY A 197 -66.87 -42.73 -26.58
CA GLY A 197 -66.82 -41.94 -25.34
C GLY A 197 -66.65 -40.44 -25.63
N GLU A 198 -67.36 -39.61 -24.86
CA GLU A 198 -67.38 -38.15 -24.96
C GLU A 198 -66.02 -37.49 -24.63
N ILE A 199 -65.72 -36.39 -25.32
CA ILE A 199 -64.51 -35.59 -25.11
C ILE A 199 -64.61 -34.88 -23.76
N GLY A 200 -63.71 -35.20 -22.82
CA GLY A 200 -63.60 -34.48 -21.56
C GLY A 200 -63.24 -32.99 -21.76
N PRO A 201 -63.75 -32.08 -20.92
CA PRO A 201 -63.52 -30.65 -21.07
C PRO A 201 -62.03 -30.30 -20.95
N ARG A 202 -61.59 -29.36 -21.78
CA ARG A 202 -60.21 -28.82 -21.80
C ARG A 202 -59.87 -28.23 -20.42
N GLY A 203 -58.81 -28.74 -19.80
CA GLY A 203 -58.30 -28.21 -18.54
C GLY A 203 -57.98 -26.71 -18.64
N VAL A 204 -58.40 -25.96 -17.62
CA VAL A 204 -58.11 -24.53 -17.46
C VAL A 204 -56.61 -24.30 -17.42
N LYS A 205 -56.15 -23.34 -18.23
CA LYS A 205 -54.75 -22.90 -18.27
C LYS A 205 -54.41 -22.28 -16.92
N GLY A 206 -53.40 -22.81 -16.23
CA GLY A 206 -52.93 -22.27 -14.96
C GLY A 206 -52.50 -20.81 -15.09
N ASP A 207 -52.79 -20.00 -14.06
CA ASP A 207 -52.45 -18.60 -14.01
C ASP A 207 -50.94 -18.38 -14.15
N LYS A 208 -50.58 -17.37 -14.94
CA LYS A 208 -49.19 -16.96 -15.13
C LYS A 208 -48.70 -16.35 -13.82
N GLY A 209 -47.69 -16.95 -13.20
CA GLY A 209 -47.08 -16.43 -11.97
C GLY A 209 -46.63 -14.97 -12.12
N ASP A 210 -46.76 -14.21 -11.03
CA ASP A 210 -46.41 -12.80 -10.99
C ASP A 210 -44.96 -12.56 -11.42
N LYS A 211 -44.77 -11.49 -12.18
CA LYS A 211 -43.46 -11.03 -12.63
C LYS A 211 -42.68 -10.55 -11.41
N GLY A 212 -41.55 -11.19 -11.11
CA GLY A 212 -40.67 -10.77 -10.02
C GLY A 212 -40.24 -9.31 -10.15
N ASP A 213 -40.06 -8.66 -9.00
CA ASP A 213 -39.69 -7.25 -8.92
C ASP A 213 -38.41 -6.95 -9.70
N LYS A 214 -38.40 -5.76 -10.31
CA LYS A 214 -37.24 -5.22 -11.03
C LYS A 214 -36.11 -4.99 -10.02
N GLY A 215 -34.98 -5.66 -10.21
CA GLY A 215 -33.78 -5.42 -9.41
C GLY A 215 -33.33 -3.95 -9.50
N ASP A 216 -32.86 -3.41 -8.38
CA ASP A 216 -32.31 -2.05 -8.30
C ASP A 216 -31.14 -1.84 -9.26
N ALA A 217 -30.98 -0.59 -9.70
CA ALA A 217 -29.89 -0.16 -10.56
C ALA A 217 -28.54 -0.52 -9.92
N GLY A 218 -27.70 -1.24 -10.66
CA GLY A 218 -26.35 -1.57 -10.22
C GLY A 218 -25.48 -0.32 -10.18
N ASP A 219 -25.19 0.17 -8.97
CA ASP A 219 -24.05 1.06 -8.75
C ASP A 219 -22.76 0.37 -9.20
N ALA A 220 -21.83 1.20 -9.70
CA ALA A 220 -20.59 0.83 -10.35
C ALA A 220 -19.92 -0.44 -9.77
N PHE A 221 -19.74 -1.42 -10.66
CA PHE A 221 -19.11 -2.70 -10.38
C PHE A 221 -17.60 -2.52 -10.12
N TRP A 222 -17.22 -2.29 -8.87
CA TRP A 222 -15.91 -2.64 -8.33
C TRP A 222 -16.13 -3.53 -7.11
N SER A 223 -16.14 -4.84 -7.36
CA SER A 223 -16.05 -5.93 -6.40
C SER A 223 -16.98 -5.88 -5.17
N LYS A 224 -18.20 -6.42 -5.31
CA LYS A 224 -18.84 -7.17 -4.21
C LYS A 224 -18.14 -8.53 -4.05
N SER A 225 -16.88 -8.50 -3.65
CA SER A 225 -16.34 -9.60 -2.84
C SER A 225 -16.27 -9.10 -1.40
N GLY A 226 -17.38 -9.24 -0.68
CA GLY A 226 -17.48 -8.95 0.75
C GLY A 226 -18.12 -7.60 1.08
N SER A 227 -18.93 -7.58 2.13
CA SER A 227 -19.58 -6.45 2.82
C SER A 227 -18.63 -5.40 3.40
N ASP A 228 -17.39 -5.38 2.94
CA ASP A 228 -16.27 -4.92 3.72
C ASP A 228 -15.57 -3.74 3.05
N ILE A 229 -16.13 -3.08 2.03
CA ILE A 229 -15.58 -1.81 1.51
C ILE A 229 -16.73 -0.80 1.29
N SER A 230 -16.59 0.43 1.79
CA SER A 230 -17.55 1.54 1.64
C SER A 230 -16.87 2.82 1.15
N TYR A 231 -17.65 3.79 0.65
CA TYR A 231 -17.13 5.09 0.22
C TYR A 231 -18.05 6.22 0.69
N GLY A 232 -17.47 7.34 1.15
CA GLY A 232 -18.24 8.52 1.57
C GLY A 232 -17.39 9.78 1.59
N SER A 233 -17.87 10.89 0.99
CA SER A 233 -17.17 12.19 1.00
C SER A 233 -15.70 12.16 0.51
N GLY A 234 -15.36 11.26 -0.41
CA GLY A 234 -13.98 11.08 -0.93
C GLY A 234 -13.09 10.16 -0.09
N ASN A 235 -13.67 9.48 0.90
CA ASN A 235 -13.00 8.54 1.79
C ASN A 235 -13.37 7.07 1.44
N VAL A 236 -12.50 6.13 1.80
CA VAL A 236 -12.67 4.68 1.63
C VAL A 236 -12.78 4.02 3.00
N GLY A 237 -13.82 3.24 3.23
CA GLY A 237 -13.97 2.39 4.41
C GLY A 237 -13.66 0.93 4.08
N ILE A 238 -12.99 0.16 4.93
CA ILE A 238 -12.93 -1.31 4.84
C ILE A 238 -13.58 -1.91 6.11
N GLY A 239 -14.79 -2.47 6.02
CA GLY A 239 -15.55 -2.99 7.16
C GLY A 239 -16.27 -1.93 8.01
N VAL A 240 -16.20 -0.66 7.63
CA VAL A 240 -16.99 0.47 8.18
C VAL A 240 -17.92 1.02 7.11
N THR A 241 -19.08 1.58 7.48
CA THR A 241 -20.10 2.09 6.53
C THR A 241 -20.10 3.61 6.34
N ASN A 242 -19.45 4.38 7.24
CA ASN A 242 -19.33 5.85 7.16
C ASN A 242 -17.88 6.26 7.48
N PRO A 243 -16.96 6.22 6.49
CA PRO A 243 -15.54 6.48 6.71
C PRO A 243 -15.28 7.96 7.05
N LEU A 244 -14.70 8.22 8.22
CA LEU A 244 -14.45 9.60 8.72
C LEU A 244 -13.11 10.19 8.23
N GLY A 245 -12.22 9.38 7.68
CA GLY A 245 -10.95 9.78 7.06
C GLY A 245 -10.70 9.05 5.75
N LYS A 246 -9.71 9.48 4.94
CA LYS A 246 -9.50 8.99 3.55
C LYS A 246 -9.43 7.47 3.41
N LEU A 247 -8.97 6.75 4.44
CA LEU A 247 -9.05 5.31 4.57
C LEU A 247 -9.39 4.95 6.04
N ASP A 248 -10.47 4.21 6.28
CA ASP A 248 -11.00 3.86 7.61
C ASP A 248 -11.32 2.35 7.66
N ILE A 249 -10.78 1.56 8.61
CA ILE A 249 -10.82 0.08 8.55
C ILE A 249 -11.29 -0.52 9.88
N LYS A 250 -12.30 -1.40 9.86
CA LYS A 250 -12.84 -2.13 11.03
C LYS A 250 -12.19 -3.51 11.16
N GLY A 251 -11.41 -3.71 12.22
CA GLY A 251 -10.71 -4.97 12.52
C GLY A 251 -9.19 -4.76 12.66
N PRO A 252 -8.41 -5.82 13.00
CA PRO A 252 -6.96 -5.71 13.13
C PRO A 252 -6.32 -5.37 11.79
N LEU A 253 -5.90 -4.12 11.68
CA LEU A 253 -5.23 -3.57 10.51
C LEU A 253 -3.76 -4.02 10.52
N ILE A 254 -3.42 -5.07 9.77
CA ILE A 254 -2.02 -5.38 9.46
C ILE A 254 -1.61 -4.48 8.29
N THR A 255 -1.42 -3.18 8.55
CA THR A 255 -0.82 -2.27 7.56
C THR A 255 0.43 -1.63 8.11
N ASN A 256 1.48 -1.82 7.32
CA ASN A 256 2.72 -1.08 7.37
C ASN A 256 2.43 0.33 6.79
N GLN A 257 2.33 1.39 7.62
CA GLN A 257 2.34 2.84 7.23
C GLN A 257 1.02 3.40 6.61
N LEU A 258 0.59 4.68 6.62
CA LEU A 258 1.04 6.01 7.09
C LEU A 258 -0.14 6.99 6.81
N SER A 259 -0.62 7.76 7.80
CA SER A 259 -1.46 8.95 7.52
C SER A 259 -0.66 10.23 7.77
N PRO A 260 -0.30 11.02 6.75
CA PRO A 260 0.22 12.37 6.96
C PRO A 260 -0.98 13.27 7.34
N GLY A 261 -1.27 13.39 8.64
CA GLY A 261 -2.32 14.31 9.10
C GLY A 261 -2.91 14.11 10.50
N ASN A 262 -2.59 13.04 11.23
CA ASN A 262 -3.04 12.91 12.63
C ASN A 262 -2.07 13.68 13.55
N PRO A 263 -2.52 14.66 14.36
CA PRO A 263 -1.69 15.30 15.38
C PRO A 263 -1.12 14.33 16.43
N GLU A 264 -1.63 13.09 16.51
CA GLU A 264 -1.17 12.05 17.44
C GLU A 264 -0.11 11.09 16.86
N GLY A 265 0.31 11.26 15.60
CA GLY A 265 1.36 10.44 14.96
C GLY A 265 0.86 9.07 14.46
N GLY A 266 1.59 8.48 13.51
CA GLY A 266 1.28 7.15 12.99
C GLY A 266 1.78 6.06 13.95
N GLU A 267 0.98 5.02 14.17
CA GLU A 267 1.25 3.90 15.08
C GLU A 267 1.23 2.55 14.33
N ILE A 268 2.23 1.72 14.59
CA ILE A 268 2.30 0.31 14.17
C ILE A 268 2.02 -0.55 15.38
N ILE A 269 1.04 -1.45 15.28
CA ILE A 269 0.67 -2.39 16.34
C ILE A 269 1.00 -3.82 15.91
N LEU A 270 1.71 -4.55 16.76
CA LEU A 270 2.09 -5.95 16.59
C LEU A 270 1.41 -6.76 17.71
N ALA A 271 0.45 -7.62 17.34
CA ALA A 271 -0.39 -8.38 18.27
C ALA A 271 -0.43 -9.87 17.91
N ASN A 272 -0.53 -10.75 18.91
CA ASN A 272 -0.79 -12.19 18.74
C ASN A 272 -2.22 -12.49 19.24
N GLY A 273 -3.23 -12.19 18.43
CA GLY A 273 -4.65 -12.38 18.77
C GLY A 273 -5.45 -11.07 18.84
N GLU A 274 -6.66 -11.13 19.40
CA GLU A 274 -7.52 -9.94 19.52
C GLU A 274 -6.90 -8.89 20.49
N PRO A 275 -6.78 -7.61 20.09
CA PRO A 275 -6.10 -6.58 20.87
C PRO A 275 -6.73 -6.30 22.24
N THR A 276 -8.01 -6.64 22.40
CA THR A 276 -8.75 -6.39 23.64
C THR A 276 -8.30 -7.25 24.81
N THR A 277 -7.69 -8.41 24.54
CA THR A 277 -7.34 -9.40 25.57
C THR A 277 -5.88 -9.85 25.52
N THR A 278 -5.12 -9.46 24.49
CA THR A 278 -3.73 -9.90 24.31
C THR A 278 -2.75 -8.74 24.39
N PRO A 279 -1.52 -8.96 24.92
CA PRO A 279 -0.50 -7.93 24.93
C PRO A 279 -0.04 -7.59 23.51
N THR A 280 0.11 -6.31 23.26
CA THR A 280 0.49 -5.74 21.96
C THR A 280 1.79 -4.95 22.08
N TRP A 281 2.59 -4.98 21.03
CA TRP A 281 3.78 -4.14 20.86
C TRP A 281 3.46 -3.00 19.90
N HIS A 282 3.89 -1.81 20.26
CA HIS A 282 3.54 -0.60 19.55
C HIS A 282 4.81 0.16 19.17
N ILE A 283 4.82 0.71 17.96
CA ILE A 283 5.83 1.64 17.47
C ILE A 283 5.09 2.86 16.95
N ASP A 284 5.19 3.98 17.64
CA ASP A 284 4.52 5.21 17.24
C ASP A 284 5.43 6.43 17.36
N ASN A 285 4.91 7.58 16.91
CA ASN A 285 5.53 8.88 17.11
C ASN A 285 4.66 9.71 18.06
N LEU A 286 5.09 9.85 19.31
CA LEU A 286 4.40 10.66 20.32
C LEU A 286 5.15 11.98 20.54
N SER A 287 4.48 13.12 20.30
CA SER A 287 4.96 14.45 20.72
C SER A 287 6.45 14.69 20.37
N ASP A 288 6.82 14.42 19.12
CA ASP A 288 8.16 14.54 18.54
C ASP A 288 9.20 13.46 18.96
N ARG A 289 8.74 12.26 19.26
CA ARG A 289 9.61 11.13 19.55
C ARG A 289 9.03 9.81 19.03
N LEU A 290 9.89 9.01 18.39
CA LEU A 290 9.64 7.60 18.13
C LEU A 290 9.73 6.80 19.45
N ARG A 291 8.70 6.03 19.81
CA ARG A 291 8.77 5.12 20.96
C ARG A 291 8.39 3.69 20.58
N ILE A 292 8.96 2.73 21.31
CA ILE A 292 8.60 1.32 21.28
C ILE A 292 8.09 0.95 22.67
N PHE A 293 6.84 0.53 22.76
CA PHE A 293 6.20 0.21 24.04
C PHE A 293 5.34 -1.04 23.93
N ARG A 294 5.07 -1.66 25.09
CA ARG A 294 4.17 -2.80 25.20
C ARG A 294 2.94 -2.40 25.97
N GLN A 295 1.76 -2.60 25.39
CA GLN A 295 0.50 -2.48 26.11
C GLN A 295 0.04 -3.89 26.53
N PRO A 296 -0.31 -4.10 27.80
CA PRO A 296 -0.88 -5.38 28.24
C PRO A 296 -2.24 -5.69 27.62
N ASN A 297 -3.04 -4.66 27.36
CA ASN A 297 -4.32 -4.65 26.65
C ASN A 297 -4.72 -3.18 26.38
N VAL A 298 -5.76 -2.97 25.56
CA VAL A 298 -6.26 -1.63 25.18
C VAL A 298 -6.69 -0.71 26.34
N ASN A 299 -6.96 -1.27 27.53
CA ASN A 299 -7.40 -0.50 28.70
C ASN A 299 -6.26 -0.17 29.67
N THR A 300 -5.05 -0.67 29.41
CA THR A 300 -3.91 -0.54 30.32
C THR A 300 -2.82 0.30 29.68
N ALA A 301 -2.31 1.29 30.42
CA ALA A 301 -1.20 2.12 29.95
C ALA A 301 0.02 1.27 29.57
N GLY A 302 0.63 1.60 28.44
CA GLY A 302 1.79 0.89 27.91
C GLY A 302 3.06 1.16 28.70
N SER A 303 3.94 0.17 28.79
CA SER A 303 5.29 0.33 29.31
C SER A 303 6.26 0.58 28.16
N GLU A 304 6.96 1.72 28.18
CA GLU A 304 7.90 2.09 27.13
C GLU A 304 9.28 1.46 27.36
N PHE A 305 9.82 0.87 26.29
CA PHE A 305 11.10 0.16 26.30
C PHE A 305 12.18 0.92 25.53
N VAL A 306 11.83 1.56 24.42
CA VAL A 306 12.78 2.35 23.62
C VAL A 306 12.16 3.69 23.25
N SER A 307 12.97 4.73 23.25
CA SER A 307 12.61 6.13 23.07
C SER A 307 13.63 6.81 22.15
N VAL A 308 13.27 7.40 21.03
CA VAL A 308 14.18 8.17 20.15
C VAL A 308 13.62 9.57 19.87
N THR A 309 14.18 10.58 20.53
CA THR A 309 13.70 11.97 20.41
C THR A 309 14.02 12.59 19.04
N ASN A 310 13.33 13.66 18.66
CA ASN A 310 13.61 14.46 17.46
C ASN A 310 15.04 15.01 17.33
N ILE A 311 15.77 15.15 18.45
CA ILE A 311 17.19 15.53 18.48
C ILE A 311 18.16 14.32 18.41
N GLY A 312 17.61 13.11 18.24
CA GLY A 312 18.36 11.87 18.05
C GLY A 312 18.97 11.28 19.33
N ASN A 313 18.36 11.51 20.49
CA ASN A 313 18.74 10.82 21.74
C ASN A 313 17.97 9.51 21.87
N VAL A 314 18.68 8.41 22.11
CA VAL A 314 18.10 7.07 22.26
C VAL A 314 18.05 6.68 23.74
N GLY A 315 16.86 6.37 24.24
CA GLY A 315 16.59 5.85 25.57
C GLY A 315 16.21 4.39 25.50
N ILE A 316 16.83 3.54 26.32
CA ILE A 316 16.44 2.14 26.55
C ILE A 316 15.98 2.04 28.00
N GLY A 317 14.71 1.73 28.25
CA GLY A 317 14.10 1.74 29.59
C GLY A 317 13.94 3.13 30.21
N THR A 318 14.19 4.21 29.46
CA THR A 318 13.93 5.60 29.86
C THR A 318 13.16 6.34 28.77
N THR A 319 12.21 7.17 29.20
CA THR A 319 11.33 7.96 28.35
C THR A 319 11.79 9.42 28.21
N ALA A 320 13.00 9.75 28.65
CA ALA A 320 13.53 11.11 28.54
C ALA A 320 15.06 11.07 28.44
N PRO A 321 15.63 10.47 27.37
CA PRO A 321 17.07 10.32 27.23
C PRO A 321 17.76 11.68 27.11
N LYS A 322 18.71 11.94 28.01
CA LYS A 322 19.49 13.17 28.12
C LYS A 322 20.82 13.09 27.38
N ALA A 323 21.15 11.92 26.82
CA ALA A 323 22.36 11.67 26.04
C ALA A 323 22.02 10.93 24.73
N LYS A 324 23.00 10.82 23.82
CA LYS A 324 22.83 10.11 22.54
C LYS A 324 22.39 8.66 22.72
N LEU A 325 22.88 8.00 23.77
CA LEU A 325 22.39 6.69 24.22
C LEU A 325 22.31 6.71 25.75
N GLU A 326 21.13 6.45 26.29
CA GLU A 326 20.88 6.31 27.73
C GLU A 326 20.11 5.03 27.98
N ALA A 327 20.65 4.13 28.79
CA ALA A 327 19.99 2.88 29.18
C ALA A 327 19.71 2.89 30.68
N LYS A 328 18.44 2.77 31.07
CA LYS A 328 18.03 2.58 32.47
C LYS A 328 18.22 1.11 32.85
N GLY A 329 18.96 0.85 33.93
CA GLY A 329 19.32 -0.48 34.40
C GLY A 329 20.82 -0.78 34.22
N SER A 330 21.22 -2.03 34.49
CA SER A 330 22.61 -2.48 34.51
C SER A 330 23.28 -2.49 33.13
N PHE A 331 23.64 -1.32 32.61
CA PHE A 331 24.59 -1.21 31.50
C PHE A 331 26.01 -1.41 32.05
N ILE A 332 26.72 -2.45 31.61
CA ILE A 332 28.12 -2.70 31.99
C ILE A 332 29.04 -1.79 31.16
N ARG A 333 30.12 -1.14 31.64
CA ARG A 333 30.69 -0.79 32.96
C ARG A 333 31.79 0.24 32.66
N LYS A 334 31.80 1.44 33.23
CA LYS A 334 33.02 2.25 33.22
C LYS A 334 33.99 1.61 34.22
N VAL A 335 34.94 0.85 33.71
CA VAL A 335 35.99 0.21 34.52
C VAL A 335 37.14 1.21 34.63
N PHE A 336 37.50 1.56 35.86
CA PHE A 336 38.67 2.38 36.14
C PHE A 336 39.76 1.47 36.67
N VAL A 337 40.98 1.63 36.17
CA VAL A 337 42.13 0.81 36.57
C VAL A 337 43.30 1.72 36.90
N ALA A 338 43.94 1.47 38.04
CA ALA A 338 45.27 1.98 38.35
C ALA A 338 46.18 0.77 38.55
N THR A 339 47.37 0.84 37.98
CA THR A 339 48.40 -0.19 38.17
C THR A 339 49.75 0.48 38.23
N GLY A 340 50.67 -0.17 38.93
CA GLY A 340 52.05 0.27 39.03
C GLY A 340 52.93 -0.87 39.47
N LEU A 341 54.24 -0.63 39.41
CA LEU A 341 55.19 -1.46 40.13
C LEU A 341 55.25 -0.92 41.55
N GLY A 342 55.14 -1.80 42.53
CA GLY A 342 55.35 -1.42 43.91
C GLY A 342 56.84 -1.19 44.13
N PRO A 343 57.30 0.01 44.51
CA PRO A 343 58.66 0.15 45.00
C PRO A 343 58.78 -0.61 46.33
N ASN A 344 59.94 -1.20 46.59
CA ASN A 344 60.36 -1.53 47.95
C ASN A 344 60.67 -0.22 48.69
N ASP A 345 59.65 0.55 49.01
CA ASP A 345 59.80 1.90 49.55
C ASP A 345 60.01 1.94 51.07
N GLY A 346 59.74 0.83 51.77
CA GLY A 346 59.95 0.70 53.21
C GLY A 346 59.13 1.70 54.04
N THR A 347 58.09 2.31 53.46
CA THR A 347 57.31 3.39 54.07
C THR A 347 55.98 2.95 54.70
N ASP A 348 55.64 1.66 54.63
CA ASP A 348 54.45 1.13 55.29
C ASP A 348 54.58 1.31 56.82
N PRO A 349 53.64 2.00 57.47
CA PRO A 349 53.91 2.70 58.71
C PRO A 349 54.06 1.79 59.94
N VAL A 350 55.09 2.15 60.70
CA VAL A 350 55.18 2.04 62.15
C VAL A 350 54.06 2.90 62.78
N ALA A 351 53.16 2.25 63.52
CA ALA A 351 52.04 2.78 64.33
C ALA A 351 51.03 3.77 63.69
N GLY A 352 49.75 3.36 63.62
CA GLY A 352 48.61 4.30 63.52
C GLY A 352 47.80 4.31 62.21
N GLY A 353 48.16 3.51 61.21
CA GLY A 353 47.38 3.41 59.99
C GLY A 353 47.63 4.53 58.99
N ALA A 354 48.33 4.27 57.89
CA ALA A 354 48.58 5.29 56.86
C ALA A 354 48.24 4.79 55.46
N GLN A 355 47.95 5.75 54.59
CA GLN A 355 47.76 5.53 53.17
C GLN A 355 49.09 5.16 52.50
N ILE A 356 49.07 4.14 51.64
CA ILE A 356 50.17 3.87 50.73
C ILE A 356 50.08 4.85 49.57
N LYS A 357 50.95 5.86 49.55
CA LYS A 357 50.86 7.03 48.65
C LYS A 357 50.78 6.67 47.17
N SER A 358 51.40 5.56 46.76
CA SER A 358 51.41 5.09 45.37
C SER A 358 50.19 4.26 44.97
N ARG A 359 49.38 3.75 45.91
CA ARG A 359 48.22 2.89 45.61
C ARG A 359 46.94 3.70 45.69
N VAL A 360 46.71 4.44 44.61
CA VAL A 360 45.60 5.38 44.48
C VAL A 360 44.94 5.19 43.13
N LEU A 361 43.60 5.09 43.13
CA LEU A 361 42.78 5.13 41.92
C LEU A 361 41.78 6.28 42.01
N ASN A 362 41.96 7.29 41.16
CA ASN A 362 40.96 8.31 40.96
C ASN A 362 39.89 7.79 39.98
N PHE A 363 38.63 7.94 40.33
CA PHE A 363 37.52 7.55 39.48
C PHE A 363 36.35 8.52 39.62
N THR A 364 35.44 8.50 38.64
CA THR A 364 34.20 9.28 38.72
C THR A 364 33.04 8.32 38.88
N LYS A 365 32.35 8.41 40.01
CA LYS A 365 31.09 7.70 40.27
C LYS A 365 29.93 8.47 39.66
N LEU A 366 29.15 7.85 38.78
CA LEU A 366 28.10 8.51 38.01
C LEU A 366 26.78 8.58 38.78
N HIS A 367 26.42 7.53 39.50
CA HIS A 367 25.11 7.35 40.14
C HIS A 367 25.25 7.10 41.64
N ALA A 368 24.42 7.74 42.47
CA ALA A 368 24.49 7.62 43.93
C ALA A 368 23.84 6.34 44.47
N ASP A 369 22.92 5.76 43.70
CA ASP A 369 22.13 4.56 44.00
C ASP A 369 22.80 3.25 43.52
N THR A 370 23.94 3.35 42.85
CA THR A 370 24.77 2.19 42.45
C THR A 370 25.85 1.93 43.49
N ALA A 371 26.38 0.70 43.56
CA ALA A 371 27.58 0.38 44.32
C ALA A 371 28.84 0.52 43.46
N ILE A 372 30.01 0.51 44.10
CA ILE A 372 31.30 0.34 43.43
C ILE A 372 31.86 -1.02 43.83
N ARG A 373 32.04 -1.93 42.86
CA ARG A 373 32.83 -3.15 43.04
C ARG A 373 34.31 -2.78 42.92
N ILE A 374 35.09 -3.09 43.94
CA ILE A 374 36.51 -2.75 44.02
C ILE A 374 37.32 -4.01 44.15
N LEU A 375 38.34 -4.16 43.30
CA LEU A 375 39.34 -5.21 43.35
C LEU A 375 40.70 -4.55 43.57
N TYR A 376 41.44 -5.03 44.56
CA TYR A 376 42.83 -4.66 44.77
C TYR A 376 43.71 -5.91 44.81
N CYS A 377 44.76 -5.94 44.01
CA CYS A 377 45.77 -6.99 44.00
C CYS A 377 47.15 -6.39 44.28
N ASP A 378 47.90 -6.97 45.21
CA ASP A 378 49.31 -6.65 45.48
C ASP A 378 49.98 -7.85 46.18
N ASN A 379 51.30 -7.79 46.38
CA ASN A 379 52.06 -8.72 47.21
C ASN A 379 52.17 -8.16 48.62
N LEU A 380 51.61 -8.87 49.60
CA LEU A 380 51.53 -8.43 50.99
C LEU A 380 52.51 -9.22 51.84
N ARG A 381 53.30 -8.52 52.67
CA ARG A 381 54.29 -9.11 53.57
C ARG A 381 54.06 -8.69 55.02
N VAL A 382 54.18 -9.65 55.92
CA VAL A 382 54.23 -9.44 57.39
C VAL A 382 55.42 -10.25 57.92
N TYR A 383 56.27 -9.62 58.72
CA TYR A 383 57.45 -10.26 59.31
C TYR A 383 57.30 -10.34 60.83
N GLY A 384 57.19 -11.55 61.37
CA GLY A 384 57.12 -11.80 62.81
C GLY A 384 58.51 -11.85 63.46
N ALA A 385 59.37 -10.85 63.26
CA ALA A 385 60.80 -10.93 63.61
C ALA A 385 61.07 -11.40 65.05
N SER A 386 60.62 -10.63 66.04
CA SER A 386 60.84 -10.88 67.47
C SER A 386 59.57 -11.31 68.22
N ALA A 387 58.40 -11.19 67.58
CA ALA A 387 57.10 -11.59 68.11
C ALA A 387 56.12 -11.86 66.94
N THR A 388 55.00 -12.53 67.22
CA THR A 388 53.91 -12.69 66.24
C THR A 388 53.43 -11.31 65.78
N ALA A 389 53.42 -11.10 64.46
CA ALA A 389 53.07 -9.84 63.83
C ALA A 389 51.82 -9.97 62.98
N ALA A 390 51.09 -8.87 62.82
CA ALA A 390 49.91 -8.83 61.97
C ALA A 390 49.63 -7.43 61.42
N ALA A 391 49.06 -7.37 60.22
CA ALA A 391 48.61 -6.13 59.59
C ALA A 391 47.28 -6.31 58.87
N ARG A 392 46.59 -5.18 58.71
CA ARG A 392 45.36 -5.05 57.97
C ARG A 392 45.54 -4.11 56.78
N TRP A 393 45.26 -4.60 55.58
CA TRP A 393 45.13 -3.78 54.38
C TRP A 393 43.68 -3.40 54.17
N GLU A 394 43.37 -2.10 54.15
CA GLU A 394 42.02 -1.59 53.99
C GLU A 394 41.87 -0.81 52.69
N ILE A 395 40.72 -0.97 52.05
CA ILE A 395 40.27 -0.12 50.96
C ILE A 395 39.44 1.00 51.55
N ARG A 396 39.85 2.24 51.26
CA ARG A 396 39.13 3.45 51.65
C ARG A 396 38.70 4.25 50.43
N ILE A 397 37.59 4.97 50.56
CA ILE A 397 37.12 5.94 49.57
C ILE A 397 37.20 7.31 50.22
N ASP A 398 37.94 8.22 49.60
CA ASP A 398 38.18 9.58 50.10
C ASP A 398 38.70 9.59 51.55
N GLY A 399 39.57 8.62 51.91
CA GLY A 399 40.17 8.50 53.24
C GLY A 399 39.33 7.79 54.30
N ALA A 400 38.06 7.46 54.00
CA ALA A 400 37.14 6.81 54.93
C ALA A 400 36.77 5.38 54.50
N HIS A 401 36.32 4.54 55.45
CA HIS A 401 35.71 3.25 55.10
C HIS A 401 34.43 3.48 54.30
N PRO A 402 34.11 2.60 53.32
CA PRO A 402 32.82 2.64 52.65
C PRO A 402 31.66 2.57 53.67
N PRO A 403 30.58 3.35 53.49
CA PRO A 403 29.43 3.32 54.41
C PRO A 403 28.74 1.96 54.52
N GLY A 404 28.90 1.12 53.49
CA GLY A 404 28.40 -0.26 53.45
C GLY A 404 29.19 -1.27 54.29
N GLY A 405 30.30 -0.85 54.91
CA GLY A 405 31.18 -1.71 55.68
C GLY A 405 32.64 -1.59 55.22
N ALA A 406 33.57 -1.86 56.12
CA ALA A 406 34.99 -1.88 55.81
C ALA A 406 35.33 -3.03 54.86
N ILE A 407 36.15 -2.75 53.86
CA ILE A 407 36.68 -3.75 52.92
C ILE A 407 38.16 -3.88 53.25
N TYR A 408 38.57 -5.03 53.79
CA TYR A 408 39.95 -5.22 54.24
C TYR A 408 40.40 -6.68 54.16
N GLN A 409 41.70 -6.90 54.28
CA GLN A 409 42.30 -8.21 54.47
C GLN A 409 43.39 -8.16 55.52
N ASP A 410 43.35 -9.13 56.44
CA ASP A 410 44.34 -9.31 57.49
C ASP A 410 45.37 -10.35 57.07
N LYS A 411 46.63 -10.15 57.48
CA LYS A 411 47.69 -11.14 57.37
C LYS A 411 48.44 -11.24 58.68
N HIS A 412 48.70 -12.47 59.10
CA HIS A 412 49.42 -12.79 60.34
C HIS A 412 50.70 -13.53 59.99
N SER A 413 51.73 -13.34 60.81
CA SER A 413 52.97 -14.11 60.75
C SER A 413 53.42 -14.47 62.16
N HIS A 414 53.79 -15.73 62.37
CA HIS A 414 54.29 -16.18 63.68
C HIS A 414 55.70 -15.65 63.94
N GLN A 415 56.11 -15.70 65.22
CA GLN A 415 57.47 -15.35 65.62
C GLN A 415 58.51 -16.15 64.82
N GLY A 416 59.51 -15.46 64.26
CA GLY A 416 60.56 -16.02 63.41
C GLY A 416 60.17 -16.25 61.94
N GLN A 417 58.91 -16.02 61.55
CA GLN A 417 58.43 -16.24 60.18
C GLN A 417 58.37 -14.94 59.39
N ASN A 418 58.53 -15.06 58.06
CA ASN A 418 58.52 -13.97 57.10
C ASN A 418 57.51 -14.23 55.99
N ASP A 419 56.23 -14.09 56.30
CA ASP A 419 55.14 -14.45 55.40
C ASP A 419 54.88 -13.37 54.36
N HIS A 420 55.12 -13.71 53.09
CA HIS A 420 54.93 -12.83 51.94
C HIS A 420 54.28 -13.60 50.79
N GLY A 421 53.42 -12.95 50.02
CA GLY A 421 52.73 -13.57 48.90
C GLY A 421 51.62 -12.70 48.30
N PRO A 422 51.19 -13.00 47.06
CA PRO A 422 50.13 -12.27 46.40
C PRO A 422 48.82 -12.38 47.18
N ALA A 423 48.07 -11.29 47.22
CA ALA A 423 46.75 -11.24 47.82
C ALA A 423 45.79 -10.44 46.94
N THR A 424 44.50 -10.74 47.08
CA THR A 424 43.42 -10.05 46.39
C THR A 424 42.34 -9.67 47.39
N ILE A 425 42.07 -8.37 47.48
CA ILE A 425 40.98 -7.82 48.27
C ILE A 425 39.86 -7.45 47.30
N LEU A 426 38.70 -8.08 47.47
CA LEU A 426 37.49 -7.80 46.67
C LEU A 426 36.36 -7.38 47.60
N GLY A 427 35.67 -6.30 47.26
CA GLY A 427 34.50 -5.87 48.01
C GLY A 427 33.57 -4.95 47.22
N TYR A 428 32.42 -4.66 47.83
CA TYR A 428 31.43 -3.71 47.29
C TYR A 428 31.28 -2.54 48.24
N ALA A 429 31.54 -1.34 47.74
CA ALA A 429 31.28 -0.11 48.44
C ALA A 429 29.88 0.40 48.08
N THR A 430 28.94 0.30 49.01
CA THR A 430 27.55 0.77 48.83
C THR A 430 27.39 2.16 49.45
N ARG A 431 26.37 2.90 48.98
CA ARG A 431 26.03 4.27 49.44
C ARG A 431 27.17 5.27 49.31
N VAL A 432 28.10 5.02 48.39
CA VAL A 432 29.14 5.99 48.02
C VAL A 432 28.44 7.10 47.22
N PRO A 433 28.58 8.39 47.59
CA PRO A 433 27.91 9.44 46.83
C PRO A 433 28.54 9.61 45.43
N ALA A 434 27.74 10.04 44.47
CA ALA A 434 28.23 10.36 43.12
C ALA A 434 29.30 11.48 43.14
N GLY A 435 30.08 11.58 42.06
CA GLY A 435 31.14 12.57 41.88
C GLY A 435 32.53 11.95 41.68
N ASN A 436 33.55 12.82 41.61
CA ASN A 436 34.94 12.39 41.62
C ASN A 436 35.31 11.85 43.00
N ARG A 437 35.87 10.66 43.01
CA ARG A 437 36.20 9.88 44.20
C ARG A 437 37.59 9.31 44.06
N GLN A 438 38.21 9.00 45.17
CA GLN A 438 39.51 8.39 45.22
C GLN A 438 39.46 7.11 46.04
N ILE A 439 39.84 5.98 45.42
CA ILE A 439 40.15 4.76 46.16
C ILE A 439 41.60 4.83 46.60
N GLN A 440 41.83 4.52 47.87
CA GLN A 440 43.12 4.53 48.52
C GLN A 440 43.31 3.23 49.29
N ILE A 441 44.53 2.70 49.27
CA ILE A 441 44.90 1.55 50.08
C ILE A 441 45.62 2.04 51.34
N TRP A 442 45.19 1.54 52.49
CA TRP A 442 45.74 1.86 53.81
C TRP A 442 46.25 0.60 54.48
N VAL A 443 47.32 0.72 55.26
CA VAL A 443 47.84 -0.37 56.10
C VAL A 443 47.70 0.02 57.56
N ASN A 444 47.00 -0.80 58.34
CA ASN A 444 46.72 -0.59 59.76
C ASN A 444 47.29 -1.71 60.63
N THR A 445 47.56 -1.39 61.90
CA THR A 445 47.96 -2.35 62.93
C THR A 445 46.77 -3.11 63.49
N ILE A 446 46.96 -4.38 63.82
CA ILE A 446 45.97 -5.19 64.54
C ILE A 446 46.35 -5.21 66.02
N GLY A 447 45.40 -4.86 66.90
CA GLY A 447 45.63 -4.82 68.35
C GLY A 447 46.11 -6.16 68.89
N GLY A 448 47.16 -6.14 69.73
CA GLY A 448 47.75 -7.34 70.33
C GLY A 448 48.88 -8.00 69.51
N TYR A 449 49.28 -7.43 68.36
CA TYR A 449 50.35 -7.98 67.52
C TYR A 449 51.49 -6.96 67.28
N ALA A 450 52.69 -7.46 67.02
CA ALA A 450 53.81 -6.66 66.52
C ALA A 450 53.56 -6.17 65.08
N HIS A 451 54.31 -5.17 64.62
CA HIS A 451 54.09 -4.51 63.33
C HIS A 451 55.40 -4.34 62.54
N GLU A 452 55.68 -5.28 61.64
CA GLU A 452 56.67 -5.14 60.58
C GLU A 452 56.08 -5.63 59.25
N THR A 453 55.74 -4.70 58.36
CA THR A 453 54.84 -4.97 57.24
C THR A 453 55.29 -4.23 56.00
N TYR A 454 55.15 -4.86 54.83
CA TYR A 454 55.57 -4.27 53.56
C TYR A 454 54.60 -4.64 52.43
N THR A 455 54.45 -3.73 51.47
CA THR A 455 53.70 -3.88 50.22
C THR A 455 54.62 -3.76 49.02
N GLY A 456 54.26 -4.38 47.90
CA GLY A 456 55.10 -4.30 46.69
C GLY A 456 56.41 -5.08 46.78
N TRP A 457 56.50 -6.09 47.67
CA TRP A 457 57.72 -6.88 47.87
C TRP A 457 58.21 -7.50 46.54
N ASN A 458 59.52 -7.43 46.29
CA ASN A 458 60.19 -7.82 45.04
C ASN A 458 59.73 -7.06 43.77
N ASN A 459 59.36 -5.79 43.90
CA ASN A 459 58.87 -4.97 42.78
C ASN A 459 57.63 -5.56 42.09
N SER A 460 56.72 -6.15 42.88
CA SER A 460 55.49 -6.75 42.34
C SER A 460 54.59 -5.69 41.71
N ARG A 461 53.87 -6.09 40.66
CA ARG A 461 52.82 -5.26 40.07
C ARG A 461 51.59 -5.27 40.95
N TRP A 462 51.09 -4.08 41.28
CA TRP A 462 49.82 -3.92 41.96
C TRP A 462 48.75 -3.42 40.98
N THR A 463 47.49 -3.71 41.27
CA THR A 463 46.33 -3.29 40.48
C THR A 463 45.18 -2.92 41.40
N ILE A 464 44.58 -1.76 41.18
CA ILE A 464 43.27 -1.37 41.71
C ILE A 464 42.31 -1.27 40.53
N GLU A 465 41.19 -1.97 40.60
CA GLU A 465 40.10 -1.87 39.64
C GLU A 465 38.83 -1.44 40.37
N ALA A 466 38.12 -0.46 39.80
CA ALA A 466 36.83 0.00 40.29
C ALA A 466 35.79 -0.07 39.18
N GLN A 467 34.64 -0.62 39.52
CA GLN A 467 33.53 -0.81 38.60
C GLN A 467 32.25 -0.32 39.25
N GLU A 468 31.58 0.63 38.61
CA GLU A 468 30.25 1.06 39.04
C GLU A 468 29.20 0.03 38.62
N VAL A 469 28.38 -0.40 39.58
CA VAL A 469 27.43 -1.51 39.41
C VAL A 469 26.11 -1.21 40.08
N TRP A 470 25.03 -1.56 39.40
CA TRP A 470 23.73 -1.67 40.03
C TRP A 470 23.71 -2.96 40.86
N LEU A 471 23.40 -2.84 42.15
CA LEU A 471 23.10 -4.00 42.97
C LEU A 471 21.65 -4.41 42.67
N GLN A 472 21.44 -5.69 42.36
CA GLN A 472 20.11 -6.27 42.16
C GLN A 472 19.44 -6.57 43.48
#